data_AF-A0A534TRP5-F1
#
_entry.id   AF-A0A534TRP5-F1
#
_cell.length_a   1.000
_cell.length_b   1.000
_cell.length_c   1.000
_cell.angle_alpha   90.00
_cell.angle_beta   90.00
_cell.angle_gamma   90.00
#
_symmetry.space_group_name_H-M   'P 1'
#
loop_
_entity.id
_entity.type
_entity.pdbx_description
1 polymer ?
#
loop_
_entity_poly.entity_id
_entity_poly.type
_entity_poly.pdbx_seq_one_letter_code
_entity_poly.pdbx_strand_id
1 'polypeptide(L)'
;MPIEVTMPKLSDTMEEGKILRWLKHEGDAVAIGDILAEVETDKANMELEAYDEGTLAELKVPEGASAPVGAVIALLAAGEKKGTVAKASVRQVPEEMQVPAARPPEAEREVKRPTIVRRPEPAQPPGARDGEPVRASPLARKIAREHDLDLGALRGTGPGGRIVEKDVNAALAGHEREGGAEPARRPARSETRPAARGRIELSRIRRTTAKRMGEAKREVPHFYASAEIAMDETVRLKEGLAAQGGDYAGITFTHLVLKAVGLALARVPEVNAAYDGDAIVL
;
A
#
# COMPACT_ATOMS: atom_id res chain seq x y z
N MET A 1 -7.01 9.45 39.99
CA MET A 1 -6.10 10.28 39.17
C MET A 1 -6.01 9.61 37.80
N PRO A 2 -5.96 10.37 36.70
CA PRO A 2 -5.73 9.75 35.39
C PRO A 2 -4.34 9.10 35.36
N ILE A 3 -4.27 7.90 34.80
CA ILE A 3 -3.03 7.16 34.56
C ILE A 3 -2.51 7.61 33.19
N GLU A 4 -1.25 8.04 33.15
CA GLU A 4 -0.63 8.53 31.92
C GLU A 4 -0.02 7.39 31.13
N VAL A 5 -0.50 7.19 29.90
CA VAL A 5 0.14 6.26 28.95
C VAL A 5 1.22 7.04 28.23
N THR A 6 2.48 6.69 28.45
CA THR A 6 3.63 7.30 27.78
C THR A 6 4.08 6.46 26.58
N MET A 7 4.68 7.09 25.56
CA MET A 7 5.33 6.41 24.44
C MET A 7 6.50 5.56 24.96
N PRO A 8 6.40 4.21 24.94
CA PRO A 8 7.48 3.36 25.42
C PRO A 8 8.61 3.30 24.38
N LYS A 9 9.79 2.89 24.84
CA LYS A 9 10.91 2.62 23.95
C LYS A 9 10.73 1.25 23.29
N LEU A 10 10.14 1.24 22.10
CA LEU A 10 9.86 0.00 21.36
C LEU A 10 11.10 -0.54 20.60
N SER A 11 12.17 0.25 20.46
CA SER A 11 13.44 -0.16 19.85
C SER A 11 14.62 0.49 20.57
N ASP A 12 15.75 -0.23 20.69
CA ASP A 12 16.96 0.24 21.40
C ASP A 12 17.49 1.60 20.94
N THR A 13 17.20 1.98 19.69
CA THR A 13 17.66 3.21 19.03
C THR A 13 16.54 4.24 18.82
N MET A 14 15.36 4.01 19.40
CA MET A 14 14.19 4.86 19.18
C MET A 14 14.23 6.13 20.06
N GLU A 15 14.12 7.30 19.43
CA GLU A 15 13.99 8.60 20.10
C GLU A 15 12.55 9.16 20.06
N GLU A 16 11.80 8.82 19.01
CA GLU A 16 10.39 9.19 18.82
C GLU A 16 9.63 8.02 18.17
N GLY A 17 8.29 8.01 18.25
CA GLY A 17 7.40 7.02 17.66
C GLY A 17 6.23 7.68 16.95
N LYS A 18 5.87 7.17 15.76
CA LYS A 18 4.71 7.68 15.02
C LYS A 18 3.55 6.72 15.19
N ILE A 19 2.41 7.22 15.65
CA ILE A 19 1.20 6.41 15.79
C ILE A 19 0.63 6.21 14.39
N LEU A 20 0.62 4.98 13.88
CA LEU A 20 0.02 4.66 12.60
C LEU A 20 -1.50 4.60 12.71
N ARG A 21 -1.96 3.89 13.75
CA ARG A 21 -3.37 3.64 13.98
C ARG A 21 -3.63 3.35 15.45
N TRP A 22 -4.71 3.91 16.00
CA TRP A 22 -5.26 3.52 17.29
C TRP A 22 -6.21 2.33 17.10
N LEU A 23 -6.01 1.30 17.93
CA LEU A 23 -6.86 0.11 17.98
C LEU A 23 -7.95 0.26 19.05
N LYS A 24 -7.69 1.08 20.08
CA LYS A 24 -8.64 1.48 21.13
C LYS A 24 -8.95 2.97 21.00
N HIS A 25 -10.20 3.34 21.25
CA HIS A 25 -10.68 4.71 21.14
C HIS A 25 -11.11 5.26 22.51
N GLU A 26 -11.31 6.57 22.58
CA GLU A 26 -11.82 7.23 23.79
C GLU A 26 -13.16 6.61 24.22
N GLY A 27 -13.23 6.21 25.49
CA GLY A 27 -14.35 5.49 26.10
C GLY A 27 -14.19 3.97 26.16
N ASP A 28 -13.20 3.39 25.47
CA ASP A 28 -12.98 1.95 25.49
C ASP A 28 -12.33 1.48 26.79
N ALA A 29 -12.75 0.31 27.27
CA ALA A 29 -12.07 -0.37 28.36
C ALA A 29 -10.76 -0.99 27.85
N VAL A 30 -9.70 -0.79 28.64
CA VAL A 30 -8.34 -1.26 28.42
C VAL A 30 -7.97 -2.18 29.59
N ALA A 31 -7.54 -3.39 29.27
CA ALA A 31 -6.92 -4.31 30.22
C ALA A 31 -5.39 -4.33 30.02
N ILE A 32 -4.66 -4.78 31.03
CA ILE A 32 -3.21 -5.01 30.92
C ILE A 32 -2.96 -6.05 29.83
N GLY A 33 -2.07 -5.73 28.88
CA GLY A 33 -1.76 -6.54 27.70
C GLY A 33 -2.65 -6.28 26.49
N ASP A 34 -3.66 -5.41 26.57
CA ASP A 34 -4.42 -4.99 25.39
C ASP A 34 -3.55 -4.16 24.45
N ILE A 35 -3.67 -4.38 23.14
CA ILE A 35 -3.00 -3.55 22.13
C ILE A 35 -3.79 -2.25 21.94
N LEU A 36 -3.15 -1.13 22.25
CA LEU A 36 -3.72 0.21 22.16
C LEU A 36 -3.57 0.82 20.76
N ALA A 37 -2.40 0.66 20.14
CA ALA A 37 -2.06 1.28 18.86
C ALA A 37 -0.95 0.52 18.11
N GLU A 38 -0.87 0.74 16.80
CA GLU A 38 0.28 0.37 15.99
C GLU A 38 1.21 1.58 15.83
N VAL A 39 2.49 1.41 16.14
CA VAL A 39 3.50 2.48 16.13
C VAL A 39 4.59 2.17 15.10
N GLU A 40 4.84 3.11 14.19
CA GLU A 40 5.98 3.06 13.26
C GLU A 40 7.25 3.53 13.98
N THR A 41 8.18 2.59 14.17
CA THR A 41 9.51 2.86 14.70
C THR A 41 10.54 3.01 13.58
N ASP A 42 11.81 3.10 13.94
CA ASP A 42 12.93 3.11 13.00
C ASP A 42 13.21 1.75 12.36
N LYS A 43 12.85 0.64 13.04
CA LYS A 43 13.16 -0.74 12.64
C LYS A 43 11.97 -1.50 12.09
N ALA A 44 10.80 -1.34 12.71
CA ALA A 44 9.58 -2.07 12.36
C ALA A 44 8.33 -1.34 12.86
N ASN A 45 7.17 -1.73 12.32
CA ASN A 45 5.91 -1.42 12.99
C ASN A 45 5.80 -2.32 14.21
N MET A 46 5.47 -1.73 15.35
CA MET A 46 5.34 -2.46 16.61
C MET A 46 4.02 -2.12 17.28
N GLU A 47 3.48 -3.09 17.98
CA GLU A 47 2.22 -2.96 18.72
C GLU A 47 2.51 -2.34 20.09
N LEU A 48 1.74 -1.31 20.44
CA LEU A 48 1.76 -0.67 21.75
C LEU A 48 0.82 -1.43 22.68
N GLU A 49 1.39 -2.18 23.62
CA GLU A 49 0.63 -2.87 24.66
C GLU A 49 0.35 -1.95 25.86
N ALA A 50 -0.83 -2.12 26.47
CA ALA A 50 -1.22 -1.44 27.70
C ALA A 50 -0.55 -2.08 28.92
N TYR A 51 0.17 -1.27 29.70
CA TYR A 51 0.75 -1.70 30.98
C TYR A 51 -0.22 -1.53 32.16
N ASP A 52 -1.21 -0.66 31.99
CA ASP A 52 -2.18 -0.29 33.01
C ASP A 52 -3.61 -0.58 32.52
N GLU A 53 -4.51 -0.87 33.46
CA GLU A 53 -5.94 -1.04 33.19
C GLU A 53 -6.73 0.26 33.43
N GLY A 54 -7.81 0.45 32.68
CA GLY A 54 -8.69 1.60 32.84
C GLY A 54 -9.62 1.80 31.66
N THR A 55 -10.26 2.97 31.60
CA THR A 55 -11.00 3.42 30.41
C THR A 55 -10.18 4.50 29.71
N LEU A 56 -9.99 4.39 28.40
CA LEU A 56 -9.27 5.39 27.61
C LEU A 56 -10.04 6.72 27.67
N ALA A 57 -9.51 7.73 28.35
CA ALA A 57 -10.21 8.98 28.61
C ALA A 57 -9.98 10.01 27.50
N GLU A 58 -8.74 10.10 27.00
CA GLU A 58 -8.34 11.08 25.99
C GLU A 58 -7.09 10.61 25.23
N LEU A 59 -7.09 10.80 23.91
CA LEU A 59 -5.93 10.58 23.04
C LEU A 59 -5.20 11.91 22.79
N LYS A 60 -4.02 12.09 23.37
CA LYS A 60 -3.23 13.34 23.20
C LYS A 60 -2.50 13.41 21.86
N VAL A 61 -2.23 12.26 21.25
CA VAL A 61 -1.51 12.16 19.98
C VAL A 61 -2.42 11.50 18.95
N PRO A 62 -2.85 12.21 17.90
CA PRO A 62 -3.75 11.66 16.90
C PRO A 62 -3.04 10.64 15.99
N GLU A 63 -3.81 9.83 15.28
CA GLU A 63 -3.28 8.94 14.24
C GLU A 63 -2.49 9.74 13.20
N GLY A 64 -1.34 9.21 12.80
CA GLY A 64 -0.42 9.84 11.87
C GLY A 64 0.54 10.86 12.50
N ALA A 65 0.39 11.20 13.79
CA ALA A 65 1.32 12.09 14.49
C ALA A 65 2.46 11.35 15.20
N SER A 66 3.55 12.06 15.46
CA SER A 66 4.74 11.54 16.15
C SER A 66 4.85 12.10 17.57
N ALA A 67 5.34 11.27 18.49
CA ALA A 67 5.63 11.64 19.88
C ALA A 67 7.02 11.14 20.30
N PRO A 68 7.81 11.92 21.05
CA PRO A 68 9.10 11.45 21.58
C PRO A 68 8.90 10.34 22.61
N VAL A 69 9.91 9.48 22.77
CA VAL A 69 9.91 8.45 23.81
C VAL A 69 9.77 9.10 25.19
N GLY A 70 8.86 8.57 26.00
CA GLY A 70 8.50 9.11 27.32
C GLY A 70 7.44 10.21 27.30
N ALA A 71 7.01 10.71 26.13
CA ALA A 71 5.90 11.67 26.06
C ALA A 71 4.56 10.99 26.36
N VAL A 72 3.65 11.72 27.02
CA VAL A 72 2.28 11.25 27.29
C VAL A 72 1.47 11.24 25.99
N ILE A 73 1.02 10.05 25.59
CA ILE A 73 0.28 9.83 24.34
C ILE A 73 -1.21 9.61 24.54
N ALA A 74 -1.62 9.12 25.72
CA ALA A 74 -3.02 8.97 26.10
C ALA A 74 -3.20 9.05 27.62
N LEU A 75 -4.43 9.26 28.06
CA LEU A 75 -4.82 9.23 29.47
C LEU A 75 -5.84 8.10 29.69
N LEU A 76 -5.62 7.31 30.74
CA LEU A 76 -6.55 6.29 31.22
C LEU A 76 -7.24 6.77 32.50
N ALA A 77 -8.56 6.61 32.59
CA ALA A 77 -9.31 6.79 33.82
C ALA A 77 -9.33 5.47 34.61
N ALA A 78 -8.86 5.49 35.86
CA ALA A 78 -8.94 4.35 36.75
C ALA A 78 -10.42 3.99 37.03
N GLY A 79 -10.76 2.71 36.91
CA GLY A 79 -12.14 2.23 36.80
C GLY A 79 -13.07 2.63 37.95
N GLU A 80 -14.07 3.46 37.62
CA GLU A 80 -15.40 3.40 38.24
C GLU A 80 -16.41 2.98 37.17
N LYS A 81 -16.94 1.75 37.30
CA LYS A 81 -18.18 1.38 36.64
C LYS A 81 -19.37 1.98 37.40
N LYS A 82 -19.93 3.06 36.88
CA LYS A 82 -21.37 3.42 36.87
C LYS A 82 -21.52 4.57 35.86
N GLY A 83 -22.31 4.48 34.80
CA GLY A 83 -23.72 4.11 34.82
C GLY A 83 -24.58 5.34 35.12
N THR A 84 -24.91 6.11 34.06
CA THR A 84 -26.06 7.04 33.91
C THR A 84 -26.40 8.02 35.05
N VAL A 85 -26.21 9.33 34.80
CA VAL A 85 -27.11 10.44 35.20
C VAL A 85 -26.90 11.57 34.19
N ALA A 86 -27.80 11.74 33.21
CA ALA A 86 -28.93 12.67 33.17
C ALA A 86 -28.56 14.17 33.01
N LYS A 87 -29.33 14.78 32.10
CA LYS A 87 -29.32 16.17 31.63
C LYS A 87 -29.34 17.23 32.73
N ALA A 88 -28.91 18.42 32.27
CA ALA A 88 -29.30 19.77 32.66
C ALA A 88 -28.43 20.47 33.73
N SER A 89 -27.72 21.51 33.33
CA SER A 89 -28.33 22.85 33.26
C SER A 89 -27.39 23.90 32.69
N VAL A 90 -27.98 24.73 31.85
CA VAL A 90 -27.49 26.02 31.38
C VAL A 90 -27.26 26.96 32.56
N ARG A 91 -26.16 27.71 32.54
CA ARG A 91 -26.09 29.02 33.19
C ARG A 91 -25.18 29.96 32.40
N GLN A 92 -25.84 30.87 31.68
CA GLN A 92 -25.29 32.09 31.07
C GLN A 92 -24.83 33.07 32.15
N VAL A 93 -23.84 33.92 31.84
CA VAL A 93 -23.85 35.41 31.98
C VAL A 93 -22.65 35.97 31.16
N PRO A 94 -22.60 37.25 30.75
CA PRO A 94 -23.42 37.97 29.76
C PRO A 94 -22.61 38.52 28.57
N GLU A 95 -23.33 38.92 27.53
CA GLU A 95 -22.90 39.79 26.42
C GLU A 95 -23.33 41.24 26.74
N GLU A 96 -22.52 42.26 26.40
CA GLU A 96 -22.89 43.38 25.50
C GLU A 96 -21.89 44.57 25.52
N MET A 97 -21.64 45.08 24.29
CA MET A 97 -21.19 46.41 23.81
C MET A 97 -19.87 46.42 23.00
N GLN A 98 -19.77 46.96 21.78
CA GLN A 98 -20.72 47.41 20.74
C GLN A 98 -19.89 47.70 19.44
N VAL A 99 -20.43 47.27 18.29
CA VAL A 99 -20.39 47.70 16.84
C VAL A 99 -19.73 49.05 16.40
N PRO A 100 -19.44 49.35 15.09
CA PRO A 100 -20.24 48.98 13.88
C PRO A 100 -19.57 48.74 12.48
N ALA A 101 -20.27 47.89 11.71
CA ALA A 101 -20.74 47.92 10.30
C ALA A 101 -20.03 48.68 9.14
N ALA A 102 -19.97 48.00 7.98
CA ALA A 102 -20.22 48.59 6.66
C ALA A 102 -20.90 47.57 5.69
N ARG A 103 -21.87 48.07 4.90
CA ARG A 103 -22.85 47.35 4.05
C ARG A 103 -22.37 47.05 2.61
N PRO A 104 -23.03 46.12 1.89
CA PRO A 104 -22.89 45.86 0.44
C PRO A 104 -23.91 46.66 -0.41
N PRO A 105 -23.81 46.67 -1.76
CA PRO A 105 -24.93 46.97 -2.64
C PRO A 105 -25.41 45.76 -3.47
N GLU A 106 -26.70 45.83 -3.80
CA GLU A 106 -27.59 44.89 -4.47
C GLU A 106 -27.94 45.36 -5.89
N ALA A 107 -28.40 44.42 -6.74
CA ALA A 107 -29.30 44.51 -7.91
C ALA A 107 -28.75 43.64 -9.07
N GLU A 108 -29.50 42.82 -9.81
CA GLU A 108 -30.95 42.65 -9.97
C GLU A 108 -31.26 41.27 -10.61
N ARG A 109 -32.53 40.84 -10.51
CA ARG A 109 -33.09 39.52 -10.83
C ARG A 109 -33.38 39.35 -12.33
N GLU A 110 -33.41 38.10 -12.83
CA GLU A 110 -34.65 37.50 -13.36
C GLU A 110 -34.56 35.97 -13.60
N VAL A 111 -35.73 35.32 -13.50
CA VAL A 111 -35.97 33.88 -13.39
C VAL A 111 -36.69 33.36 -14.64
N LYS A 112 -36.30 32.21 -15.20
CA LYS A 112 -37.23 31.21 -15.77
C LYS A 112 -36.67 29.77 -15.66
N ARG A 113 -37.49 28.86 -15.10
CA ARG A 113 -37.41 27.38 -15.09
C ARG A 113 -38.44 26.82 -16.10
N PRO A 114 -38.63 25.49 -16.26
CA PRO A 114 -37.73 24.31 -16.34
C PRO A 114 -38.09 23.40 -17.56
N THR A 115 -37.47 22.22 -17.77
CA THR A 115 -38.12 20.96 -18.27
C THR A 115 -37.16 19.75 -18.11
N ILE A 116 -37.72 18.57 -17.76
CA ILE A 116 -37.08 17.28 -17.43
C ILE A 116 -37.30 16.27 -18.59
N VAL A 117 -36.55 15.14 -18.54
CA VAL A 117 -36.79 13.77 -19.07
C VAL A 117 -36.37 13.54 -20.55
N ARG A 118 -35.77 12.43 -21.04
CA ARG A 118 -35.72 10.98 -20.70
C ARG A 118 -34.47 10.27 -21.26
N ARG A 119 -34.14 9.12 -20.65
CA ARG A 119 -33.30 8.01 -21.12
C ARG A 119 -34.09 7.07 -22.06
N PRO A 120 -33.46 6.39 -23.04
CA PRO A 120 -33.99 5.15 -23.62
C PRO A 120 -33.19 3.90 -23.26
N GLU A 121 -33.91 2.78 -23.25
CA GLU A 121 -33.59 1.38 -22.91
C GLU A 121 -33.34 0.55 -24.21
N PRO A 122 -32.65 -0.63 -24.17
CA PRO A 122 -32.07 -1.26 -25.36
C PRO A 122 -32.94 -2.35 -26.03
N ALA A 123 -32.61 -2.71 -27.29
CA ALA A 123 -33.25 -3.79 -28.06
C ALA A 123 -32.20 -4.77 -28.67
N GLN A 124 -32.59 -6.05 -28.76
CA GLN A 124 -31.83 -7.25 -29.18
C GLN A 124 -31.84 -7.52 -30.72
N PRO A 125 -30.99 -8.44 -31.25
CA PRO A 125 -30.61 -8.53 -32.68
C PRO A 125 -31.34 -9.62 -33.51
N PRO A 126 -31.20 -9.65 -34.86
CA PRO A 126 -31.54 -10.81 -35.68
C PRO A 126 -30.39 -11.40 -36.55
N GLY A 127 -30.17 -12.71 -36.41
CA GLY A 127 -30.17 -13.79 -37.43
C GLY A 127 -29.34 -13.75 -38.73
N ALA A 128 -28.48 -14.76 -38.90
CA ALA A 128 -27.72 -15.14 -40.11
C ALA A 128 -28.51 -16.00 -41.13
N ARG A 129 -28.03 -16.05 -42.40
CA ARG A 129 -28.42 -17.04 -43.44
C ARG A 129 -27.19 -17.46 -44.28
N ASP A 130 -26.92 -18.76 -44.36
CA ASP A 130 -25.84 -19.41 -45.12
C ASP A 130 -26.25 -19.76 -46.57
N GLY A 131 -25.29 -19.77 -47.53
CA GLY A 131 -25.38 -20.66 -48.72
C GLY A 131 -24.90 -20.21 -50.11
N GLU A 132 -24.43 -18.97 -50.35
CA GLU A 132 -23.86 -18.56 -51.66
C GLU A 132 -22.39 -18.13 -51.55
N PRO A 133 -21.55 -18.32 -52.60
CA PRO A 133 -20.17 -17.83 -52.59
C PRO A 133 -20.15 -16.32 -52.37
N VAL A 134 -19.57 -15.91 -51.24
CA VAL A 134 -19.60 -14.51 -50.81
C VAL A 134 -18.95 -13.60 -51.85
N ARG A 135 -19.75 -12.70 -52.40
CA ARG A 135 -19.30 -11.73 -53.40
C ARG A 135 -18.52 -10.62 -52.70
N ALA A 136 -17.22 -10.80 -52.53
CA ALA A 136 -16.34 -9.80 -51.93
C ALA A 136 -15.26 -9.31 -52.91
N SER A 137 -14.90 -8.02 -52.83
CA SER A 137 -13.80 -7.43 -53.61
C SER A 137 -12.44 -8.03 -53.19
N PRO A 138 -11.41 -8.06 -54.07
CA PRO A 138 -10.11 -8.66 -53.75
C PRO A 138 -9.43 -8.03 -52.52
N LEU A 139 -9.59 -6.71 -52.36
CA LEU A 139 -9.04 -5.96 -51.23
C LEU A 139 -9.81 -6.27 -49.93
N ALA A 140 -11.14 -6.35 -49.99
CA ALA A 140 -11.96 -6.75 -48.85
C ALA A 140 -11.66 -8.18 -48.37
N ARG A 141 -11.40 -9.13 -49.30
CA ARG A 141 -10.96 -10.49 -48.94
C ARG A 141 -9.58 -10.53 -48.31
N LYS A 142 -8.67 -9.65 -48.72
CA LYS A 142 -7.33 -9.56 -48.13
C LYS A 142 -7.42 -9.09 -46.68
N ILE A 143 -8.14 -7.99 -46.45
CA ILE A 143 -8.31 -7.41 -45.11
C ILE A 143 -9.09 -8.36 -44.19
N ALA A 144 -10.16 -9.00 -44.68
CA ALA A 144 -10.90 -9.95 -43.87
C ALA A 144 -10.07 -11.18 -43.45
N ARG A 145 -9.17 -11.69 -44.32
CA ARG A 145 -8.24 -12.77 -43.96
C ARG A 145 -7.16 -12.34 -42.98
N GLU A 146 -6.66 -11.10 -43.09
CA GLU A 146 -5.65 -10.57 -42.17
C GLU A 146 -6.18 -10.40 -40.74
N HIS A 147 -7.50 -10.26 -40.60
CA HIS A 147 -8.16 -10.05 -39.32
C HIS A 147 -9.14 -11.17 -38.92
N ASP A 148 -9.03 -12.36 -39.54
CA ASP A 148 -9.86 -13.55 -39.28
C ASP A 148 -11.39 -13.28 -39.26
N LEU A 149 -11.86 -12.37 -40.11
CA LEU A 149 -13.27 -12.03 -40.24
C LEU A 149 -13.99 -12.91 -41.26
N ASP A 150 -15.12 -13.50 -40.84
CA ASP A 150 -15.99 -14.24 -41.75
C ASP A 150 -16.81 -13.28 -42.62
N LEU A 151 -16.56 -13.35 -43.93
CA LEU A 151 -17.26 -12.55 -44.94
C LEU A 151 -18.71 -13.01 -45.12
N GLY A 152 -19.07 -14.25 -44.75
CA GLY A 152 -20.44 -14.77 -44.86
C GLY A 152 -21.43 -14.04 -43.94
N ALA A 153 -20.96 -13.55 -42.81
CA ALA A 153 -21.76 -12.81 -41.83
C ALA A 153 -21.92 -11.31 -42.18
N LEU A 154 -21.23 -10.82 -43.22
CA LEU A 154 -21.19 -9.39 -43.56
C LEU A 154 -22.10 -9.04 -44.73
N ARG A 155 -22.89 -7.98 -44.56
CA ARG A 155 -23.74 -7.43 -45.61
C ARG A 155 -22.96 -6.43 -46.46
N GLY A 156 -22.69 -6.79 -47.72
CA GLY A 156 -21.97 -5.92 -48.65
C GLY A 156 -22.82 -4.75 -49.17
N THR A 157 -22.25 -3.55 -49.17
CA THR A 157 -22.90 -2.31 -49.68
C THR A 157 -22.48 -1.92 -51.09
N GLY A 158 -21.58 -2.68 -51.72
CA GLY A 158 -21.11 -2.43 -53.09
C GLY A 158 -22.06 -2.89 -54.20
N PRO A 159 -21.81 -2.48 -55.47
CA PRO A 159 -22.68 -2.80 -56.60
C PRO A 159 -22.88 -4.30 -56.78
N GLY A 160 -24.15 -4.74 -56.79
CA GLY A 160 -24.53 -6.16 -56.88
C GLY A 160 -24.44 -6.94 -55.56
N GLY A 161 -24.51 -6.25 -54.41
CA GLY A 161 -24.42 -6.87 -53.07
C GLY A 161 -22.99 -7.27 -52.69
N ARG A 162 -21.98 -6.62 -53.29
CA ARG A 162 -20.58 -6.98 -53.11
C ARG A 162 -20.01 -6.34 -51.83
N ILE A 163 -19.30 -7.12 -51.03
CA ILE A 163 -18.59 -6.61 -49.84
C ILE A 163 -17.37 -5.81 -50.29
N VAL A 164 -17.33 -4.54 -49.89
CA VAL A 164 -16.23 -3.62 -50.15
C VAL A 164 -15.44 -3.33 -48.87
N GLU A 165 -14.26 -2.75 -49.01
CA GLU A 165 -13.34 -2.48 -47.90
C GLU A 165 -14.01 -1.76 -46.72
N LYS A 166 -14.89 -0.80 -47.00
CA LYS A 166 -15.59 -0.03 -45.98
C LYS A 166 -16.49 -0.90 -45.10
N ASP A 167 -17.08 -1.96 -45.64
CA ASP A 167 -17.96 -2.86 -44.89
C ASP A 167 -17.15 -3.75 -43.94
N VAL A 168 -15.96 -4.20 -44.38
CA VAL A 168 -15.04 -4.98 -43.54
C VAL A 168 -14.46 -4.11 -42.43
N ASN A 169 -14.08 -2.87 -42.73
CA ASN A 169 -13.56 -1.94 -41.72
C ASN A 169 -14.64 -1.52 -40.71
N ALA A 170 -15.89 -1.36 -41.16
CA ALA A 170 -17.02 -1.10 -40.26
C ALA A 170 -17.30 -2.31 -39.36
N ALA A 171 -17.18 -3.53 -39.89
CA ALA A 171 -17.29 -4.75 -39.10
C ALA A 171 -16.15 -4.89 -38.09
N LEU A 172 -14.91 -4.59 -38.46
CA LEU A 172 -13.77 -4.54 -37.53
C LEU A 172 -14.03 -3.57 -36.37
N ALA A 173 -14.51 -2.36 -36.69
CA ALA A 173 -14.84 -1.35 -35.69
C ALA A 173 -16.03 -1.74 -34.80
N GLY A 174 -16.93 -2.61 -35.28
CA GLY A 174 -18.03 -3.19 -34.51
C GLY A 174 -17.60 -4.39 -33.66
N HIS A 175 -16.70 -5.23 -34.17
CA HIS A 175 -16.19 -6.41 -33.48
C HIS A 175 -15.35 -6.05 -32.24
N GLU A 176 -14.73 -4.87 -32.25
CA GLU A 176 -14.06 -4.27 -31.07
C GLU A 176 -15.04 -3.77 -29.99
N ARG A 177 -16.34 -3.65 -30.28
CA ARG A 177 -17.34 -3.12 -29.35
C ARG A 177 -18.34 -4.14 -28.79
N GLU A 178 -18.48 -5.32 -29.37
CA GLU A 178 -19.40 -6.36 -28.86
C GLU A 178 -18.73 -7.68 -28.43
N GLY A 179 -17.40 -7.79 -28.56
CA GLY A 179 -16.62 -8.94 -28.07
C GLY A 179 -16.14 -8.81 -26.62
N GLY A 180 -17.07 -8.68 -25.67
CA GLY A 180 -16.79 -8.87 -24.25
C GLY A 180 -16.60 -10.34 -23.90
N ALA A 181 -15.46 -10.91 -24.28
CA ALA A 181 -14.89 -12.11 -23.67
C ALA A 181 -13.38 -11.86 -23.52
N GLU A 182 -12.92 -11.96 -22.27
CA GLU A 182 -11.58 -11.61 -21.81
C GLU A 182 -10.48 -12.29 -22.64
N PRO A 183 -9.69 -11.55 -23.44
CA PRO A 183 -8.51 -12.10 -24.04
C PRO A 183 -7.45 -12.23 -22.94
N ALA A 184 -6.97 -13.46 -22.76
CA ALA A 184 -5.78 -13.76 -21.98
C ALA A 184 -4.72 -12.68 -22.25
N ARG A 185 -4.34 -11.96 -21.18
CA ARG A 185 -3.29 -10.93 -21.20
C ARG A 185 -2.02 -11.53 -21.83
N ARG A 186 -1.86 -11.32 -23.13
CA ARG A 186 -0.53 -11.18 -23.72
C ARG A 186 0.12 -10.03 -22.94
N PRO A 187 1.34 -10.18 -22.41
CA PRO A 187 1.97 -9.09 -21.68
C PRO A 187 2.10 -7.93 -22.68
N ALA A 188 1.23 -6.93 -22.51
CA ALA A 188 1.38 -5.65 -23.15
C ALA A 188 2.81 -5.23 -22.82
N ARG A 189 3.60 -4.95 -23.86
CA ARG A 189 4.82 -4.17 -23.64
C ARG A 189 4.38 -2.98 -22.82
N SER A 190 4.87 -2.93 -21.59
CA SER A 190 4.70 -1.79 -20.70
C SER A 190 5.22 -0.59 -21.48
N GLU A 191 4.33 0.14 -22.14
CA GLU A 191 4.57 1.54 -22.39
C GLU A 191 4.87 2.10 -21.01
N THR A 192 6.14 2.46 -20.80
CA THR A 192 6.59 3.21 -19.65
C THR A 192 5.81 4.50 -19.65
N ARG A 193 4.63 4.46 -19.02
CA ARG A 193 3.88 5.63 -18.59
C ARG A 193 4.92 6.49 -17.89
N PRO A 194 5.18 7.73 -18.35
CA PRO A 194 6.20 8.55 -17.73
C PRO A 194 5.88 8.58 -16.24
N ALA A 195 6.87 8.16 -15.43
CA ALA A 195 6.72 8.07 -13.98
C ALA A 195 6.02 9.34 -13.52
N ALA A 196 4.93 9.20 -12.78
CA ALA A 196 4.18 10.33 -12.28
C ALA A 196 5.18 11.32 -11.67
N ARG A 197 5.35 12.49 -12.30
CA ARG A 197 6.25 13.53 -11.81
C ARG A 197 5.60 14.09 -10.55
N GLY A 198 5.97 13.52 -9.42
CA GLY A 198 5.45 13.85 -8.11
C GLY A 198 6.46 13.48 -7.05
N ARG A 199 6.55 14.30 -6.01
CA ARG A 199 7.37 14.00 -4.84
C ARG A 199 6.67 12.92 -4.02
N ILE A 200 7.32 11.78 -3.86
CA ILE A 200 6.87 10.72 -2.95
C ILE A 200 7.55 10.95 -1.61
N GLU A 201 6.77 11.27 -0.58
CA GLU A 201 7.30 11.37 0.78
C GLU A 201 7.76 10.00 1.28
N LEU A 202 8.95 9.95 1.87
CA LEU A 202 9.49 8.70 2.43
C LEU A 202 8.85 8.40 3.78
N SER A 203 8.54 7.11 4.00
CA SER A 203 8.25 6.60 5.35
C SER A 203 9.45 6.80 6.28
N ARG A 204 9.21 6.71 7.59
CA ARG A 204 10.24 6.96 8.59
C ARG A 204 11.33 5.90 8.54
N ILE A 205 10.94 4.64 8.34
CA ILE A 205 11.87 3.53 8.10
C ILE A 205 12.75 3.84 6.88
N ARG A 206 12.15 4.19 5.73
CA ARG A 206 12.91 4.48 4.50
C ARG A 206 13.86 5.66 4.66
N ARG A 207 13.43 6.72 5.35
CA ARG A 207 14.25 7.90 5.63
C ARG A 207 15.45 7.54 6.51
N THR A 208 15.24 6.74 7.55
CA THR A 208 16.29 6.32 8.48
C THR A 208 17.28 5.38 7.81
N THR A 209 16.80 4.39 7.03
CA THR A 209 17.65 3.52 6.22
C THR A 209 18.51 4.33 5.25
N ALA A 210 17.92 5.29 4.53
CA ALA A 210 18.67 6.13 3.59
C ALA A 210 19.77 6.94 4.30
N LYS A 211 19.47 7.52 5.47
CA LYS A 211 20.45 8.25 6.29
C LYS A 211 21.61 7.33 6.73
N ARG A 212 21.30 6.21 7.40
CA ARG A 212 22.31 5.28 7.94
C ARG A 212 23.16 4.64 6.85
N MET A 213 22.55 4.21 5.75
CA MET A 213 23.29 3.65 4.62
C MET A 213 24.21 4.70 3.97
N GLY A 214 23.75 5.95 3.87
CA GLY A 214 24.55 7.06 3.34
C GLY A 214 25.71 7.44 4.25
N GLU A 215 25.53 7.45 5.58
CA GLU A 215 26.59 7.63 6.58
C GLU A 215 27.63 6.51 6.44
N ALA A 216 27.21 5.24 6.57
CA ALA A 216 28.09 4.08 6.48
C ALA A 216 28.93 4.08 5.19
N LYS A 217 28.32 4.37 4.04
CA LYS A 217 29.03 4.33 2.75
C LYS A 217 30.01 5.50 2.53
N ARG A 218 29.81 6.62 3.21
CA ARG A 218 30.70 7.80 3.12
C ARG A 218 31.83 7.73 4.13
N GLU A 219 31.54 7.27 5.35
CA GLU A 219 32.50 7.28 6.46
C GLU A 219 33.40 6.05 6.46
N VAL A 220 32.87 4.87 6.11
CA VAL A 220 33.65 3.63 6.12
C VAL A 220 34.32 3.42 4.76
N PRO A 221 35.66 3.29 4.68
CA PRO A 221 36.36 2.96 3.45
C PRO A 221 36.13 1.49 3.08
N HIS A 222 35.18 1.23 2.19
CA HIS A 222 34.83 -0.13 1.77
C HIS A 222 35.79 -0.65 0.70
N PHE A 223 36.28 -1.87 0.89
CA PHE A 223 36.84 -2.70 -0.17
C PHE A 223 36.05 -4.01 -0.25
N TYR A 224 36.13 -4.70 -1.38
CA TYR A 224 35.41 -5.94 -1.61
C TYR A 224 36.40 -7.06 -1.86
N ALA A 225 36.18 -8.20 -1.20
CA ALA A 225 36.89 -9.44 -1.44
C ALA A 225 35.88 -10.53 -1.79
N SER A 226 36.25 -11.40 -2.73
CA SER A 226 35.45 -12.53 -3.16
C SER A 226 36.29 -13.80 -3.12
N ALA A 227 35.68 -14.90 -2.71
CA ALA A 227 36.28 -16.23 -2.77
C ALA A 227 35.22 -17.23 -3.24
N GLU A 228 35.66 -18.30 -3.88
CA GLU A 228 34.81 -19.43 -4.23
C GLU A 228 34.97 -20.54 -3.19
N ILE A 229 33.86 -21.16 -2.80
CA ILE A 229 33.84 -22.21 -1.77
C ILE A 229 33.13 -23.42 -2.37
N ALA A 230 33.83 -24.56 -2.40
CA ALA A 230 33.23 -25.84 -2.76
C ALA A 230 32.25 -26.28 -1.66
N MET A 231 31.02 -26.63 -2.05
CA MET A 231 29.91 -26.87 -1.11
C MET A 231 29.51 -28.34 -1.00
N ASP A 232 30.18 -29.26 -1.72
CA ASP A 232 29.81 -30.68 -1.81
C ASP A 232 29.68 -31.35 -0.42
N GLU A 233 30.68 -31.17 0.45
CA GLU A 233 30.65 -31.73 1.80
C GLU A 233 29.59 -31.05 2.69
N THR A 234 29.34 -29.76 2.48
CA THR A 234 28.30 -29.01 3.19
C THR A 234 26.91 -29.53 2.83
N VAL A 235 26.68 -29.88 1.56
CA VAL A 235 25.44 -30.50 1.10
C VAL A 235 25.25 -31.86 1.76
N ARG A 236 26.27 -32.72 1.73
CA ARG A 236 26.22 -34.04 2.39
C ARG A 236 25.95 -33.92 3.90
N LEU A 237 26.61 -32.98 4.56
CA LEU A 237 26.39 -32.71 5.98
C LEU A 237 24.94 -32.28 6.23
N LYS A 238 24.40 -31.35 5.44
CA LYS A 238 23.02 -30.88 5.57
C LYS A 238 22.02 -32.02 5.39
N GLU A 239 22.23 -32.88 4.39
CA GLU A 239 21.37 -34.05 4.15
C GLU A 239 21.44 -35.05 5.30
N GLY A 240 22.65 -35.33 5.79
CA GLY A 240 22.86 -36.19 6.96
C GLY A 240 22.18 -35.65 8.22
N LEU A 241 22.22 -34.33 8.45
CA LEU A 241 21.52 -33.68 9.55
C LEU A 241 20.00 -33.77 9.36
N ALA A 242 19.49 -33.46 8.17
CA ALA A 242 18.06 -33.54 7.90
C ALA A 242 17.50 -34.97 8.11
N ALA A 243 18.28 -36.00 7.78
CA ALA A 243 17.92 -37.40 7.99
C ALA A 243 17.78 -37.78 9.48
N GLN A 244 18.40 -37.05 10.40
CA GLN A 244 18.23 -37.25 11.85
C GLN A 244 16.85 -36.80 12.36
N GLY A 245 16.12 -36.00 11.56
CA GLY A 245 14.79 -35.50 11.91
C GLY A 245 14.80 -34.46 13.03
N GLY A 246 13.61 -34.12 13.53
CA GLY A 246 13.43 -33.09 14.56
C GLY A 246 13.94 -31.72 14.12
N ASP A 247 14.60 -31.01 15.03
CA ASP A 247 15.14 -29.66 14.79
C ASP A 247 16.18 -29.62 13.66
N TYR A 248 16.82 -30.74 13.35
CA TYR A 248 17.81 -30.83 12.28
C TYR A 248 17.21 -30.79 10.87
N ALA A 249 15.92 -31.12 10.73
CA ALA A 249 15.22 -31.06 9.43
C ALA A 249 15.06 -29.62 8.91
N GLY A 250 14.99 -28.63 9.82
CA GLY A 250 14.88 -27.21 9.49
C GLY A 250 16.19 -26.53 9.11
N ILE A 251 17.33 -27.23 9.21
CA ILE A 251 18.64 -26.63 8.95
C ILE A 251 18.80 -26.31 7.47
N THR A 252 19.04 -25.02 7.20
CA THR A 252 19.33 -24.47 5.87
C THR A 252 20.82 -24.17 5.71
N PHE A 253 21.27 -23.91 4.48
CA PHE A 253 22.64 -23.46 4.23
C PHE A 253 22.99 -22.17 4.99
N THR A 254 22.02 -21.27 5.20
CA THR A 254 22.22 -20.05 6.02
C THR A 254 22.70 -20.38 7.42
N HIS A 255 22.14 -21.43 8.05
CA HIS A 255 22.56 -21.84 9.39
C HIS A 255 24.01 -22.37 9.41
N LEU A 256 24.38 -23.16 8.40
CA LEU A 256 25.73 -23.70 8.26
C LEU A 256 26.76 -22.59 8.00
N VAL A 257 26.42 -21.64 7.12
CA VAL A 257 27.24 -20.44 6.86
C VAL A 257 27.36 -19.58 8.11
N LEU A 258 26.27 -19.34 8.84
CA LEU A 258 26.29 -18.57 10.09
C LEU A 258 27.20 -19.22 11.14
N LYS A 259 27.15 -20.55 11.29
CA LYS A 259 28.04 -21.28 12.18
C LYS A 259 29.51 -21.14 11.75
N ALA A 260 29.79 -21.24 10.46
CA ALA A 260 31.14 -21.07 9.92
C ALA A 260 31.67 -19.64 10.16
N VAL A 261 30.84 -18.61 9.92
CA VAL A 261 31.18 -17.21 10.20
C VAL A 261 31.47 -17.00 11.68
N GLY A 262 30.62 -17.50 12.58
CA GLY A 262 30.86 -17.38 14.03
C GLY A 262 32.18 -18.04 14.47
N LEU A 263 32.51 -19.21 13.91
CA LEU A 263 33.80 -19.87 14.18
C LEU A 263 34.98 -19.08 13.58
N ALA A 264 34.81 -18.44 12.43
CA ALA A 264 35.85 -17.61 11.81
C ALA A 264 36.12 -16.34 12.61
N LEU A 265 35.06 -15.64 13.04
CA LEU A 265 35.16 -14.44 13.88
C LEU A 265 35.83 -14.73 15.23
N ALA A 266 35.59 -15.90 15.82
CA ALA A 266 36.29 -16.32 17.03
C ALA A 266 37.79 -16.60 16.82
N ARG A 267 38.19 -17.01 15.61
CA ARG A 267 39.60 -17.28 15.26
C ARG A 267 40.36 -16.03 14.84
N VAL A 268 39.65 -15.02 14.32
CA VAL A 268 40.23 -13.75 13.85
C VAL A 268 39.42 -12.60 14.47
N PRO A 269 39.65 -12.30 15.78
CA PRO A 269 38.87 -11.31 16.52
C PRO A 269 38.89 -9.91 15.90
N GLU A 270 39.95 -9.56 15.18
CA GLU A 270 40.10 -8.26 14.51
C GLU A 270 39.03 -8.01 13.44
N VAL A 271 38.45 -9.08 12.88
CA VAL A 271 37.33 -8.99 11.91
C VAL A 271 35.99 -8.78 12.62
N ASN A 272 35.90 -9.12 13.91
CA ASN A 272 34.72 -8.90 14.75
C ASN A 272 34.76 -7.57 15.52
N ALA A 273 35.73 -6.72 15.22
CA ALA A 273 35.97 -5.49 15.95
C ALA A 273 35.13 -4.30 15.44
N ALA A 274 34.96 -3.29 16.28
CA ALA A 274 34.35 -2.01 15.94
C ALA A 274 35.32 -0.85 16.16
N TYR A 275 35.23 0.19 15.33
CA TYR A 275 35.97 1.44 15.53
C TYR A 275 35.05 2.46 16.22
N ASP A 276 35.48 3.01 17.37
CA ASP A 276 34.69 3.97 18.16
C ASP A 276 35.13 5.43 17.97
N GLY A 277 36.17 5.68 17.16
CA GLY A 277 36.70 7.01 16.85
C GLY A 277 38.15 7.21 17.31
N ASP A 278 38.54 6.67 18.45
CA ASP A 278 39.91 6.76 18.98
C ASP A 278 40.51 5.39 19.33
N ALA A 279 39.69 4.33 19.37
CA ALA A 279 40.09 2.97 19.63
C ALA A 279 39.42 1.95 18.69
N ILE A 280 39.98 0.73 18.70
CA ILE A 280 39.36 -0.46 18.15
C ILE A 280 38.87 -1.30 19.33
N VAL A 281 37.58 -1.60 19.36
CA VAL A 281 36.91 -2.43 20.35
C VAL A 281 36.77 -3.83 19.79
N LEU A 282 37.36 -4.83 20.46
CA LEU A 282 37.31 -6.25 20.09
C LEU A 282 36.06 -6.96 20.64
#